data_AF-I2PYI6-F1
#
_entry.id   AF-I2PYI6-F1
#
_cell.length_a   1.000
_cell.length_b   1.000
_cell.length_c   1.000
_cell.angle_alpha   90.00
_cell.angle_beta   90.00
_cell.angle_gamma   90.00
#
_symmetry.space_group_name_H-M   'P 1'
#
loop_
_entity.id
_entity.type
_entity.pdbx_description
1 polymer ?
#
loop_
_entity_poly.entity_id
_entity_poly.type
_entity_poly.pdbx_seq_one_letter_code
_entity_poly.pdbx_strand_id
1 'polypeptide(L)'
;MKRLLTRDNVIRLLLIVALGGTVWKGFLKTPEAASHLRPKAFYDDLVNDGENTAIMKERHRDVLEATDKAVKVRLDELRAGVYVPAPGSLVSEESLVRAIRKDVATRERAVDDEVRGREKLERARRLEASGWRMPLGCSPVAAPGPAAMPAPGASGASGGEGGQ
;
A
#
# COMPACT_ATOMS: atom_id res chain seq x y z
N MET A 1 -41.46 39.19 24.13
CA MET A 1 -40.52 38.06 24.03
C MET A 1 -40.99 37.14 22.91
N LYS A 2 -40.30 37.11 21.77
CA LYS A 2 -40.71 36.33 20.59
C LYS A 2 -40.57 34.84 20.94
N ARG A 3 -41.64 34.05 20.79
CA ARG A 3 -41.64 32.60 21.04
C ARG A 3 -40.67 31.93 20.07
N LEU A 4 -39.44 31.66 20.54
CA LEU A 4 -38.36 31.03 19.77
C LEU A 4 -38.60 29.55 19.47
N LEU A 5 -39.59 28.94 20.14
CA LEU A 5 -39.97 27.53 20.03
C LEU A 5 -41.15 27.34 19.08
N THR A 6 -40.92 27.49 17.78
CA THR A 6 -41.80 26.92 16.75
C THR A 6 -41.25 25.56 16.32
N ARG A 7 -42.14 24.63 15.92
CA ARG A 7 -41.76 23.29 15.44
C ARG A 7 -40.68 23.37 14.35
N ASP A 8 -40.81 24.33 13.44
CA ASP A 8 -39.85 24.53 12.34
C ASP A 8 -38.46 24.95 12.84
N ASN A 9 -38.38 25.78 13.89
CA ASN A 9 -37.10 26.16 14.49
C ASN A 9 -36.44 24.96 15.19
N VAL A 10 -37.22 24.09 15.83
CA VAL A 10 -36.71 22.85 16.44
C VAL A 10 -36.17 21.91 15.36
N ILE A 11 -36.91 21.72 14.26
CA ILE A 11 -36.46 20.88 13.14
C ILE A 11 -35.18 21.44 12.51
N ARG A 12 -35.11 22.76 12.27
CA ARG A 12 -33.89 23.40 11.75
C ARG A 12 -32.70 23.23 12.68
N LEU A 13 -32.90 23.38 13.99
CA LEU A 13 -31.85 23.15 14.98
C LEU A 13 -31.36 21.70 14.96
N LEU A 14 -32.27 20.72 14.91
CA LEU A 14 -31.92 19.30 14.81
C LEU A 14 -31.16 19.00 13.51
N LEU A 15 -31.54 19.60 12.39
CA LEU A 15 -30.82 19.46 11.12
C LEU A 15 -29.42 20.07 11.20
N ILE A 16 -29.25 21.23 11.82
CA ILE A 16 -27.93 21.85 12.03
C ILE A 16 -27.06 20.97 12.93
N VAL A 17 -27.63 20.40 14.01
CA VAL A 17 -26.90 19.48 14.90
C VAL A 17 -26.50 18.22 14.15
N ALA A 18 -27.38 17.65 13.33
CA ALA A 18 -27.06 16.49 12.50
C ALA A 18 -25.94 16.80 11.50
N LEU A 19 -26.00 17.96 10.83
CA LEU A 19 -24.97 18.42 9.90
C LEU A 19 -23.63 18.68 10.62
N GLY A 20 -23.66 19.30 11.80
CA GLY A 20 -22.48 19.49 12.63
C GLY A 20 -21.87 18.15 13.05
N GLY A 21 -22.71 17.18 13.42
CA GLY A 21 -22.28 15.83 13.76
C GLY A 21 -21.62 15.08 12.60
N THR A 22 -22.14 15.24 11.37
CA THR A 22 -21.53 14.61 10.18
C THR A 22 -20.19 15.24 9.83
N VAL A 23 -20.10 16.58 9.86
CA VAL A 23 -18.84 17.31 9.63
C VAL A 23 -17.79 16.92 10.69
N TRP A 24 -18.17 16.90 11.96
CA TRP A 24 -17.28 16.51 13.06
C TRP A 24 -16.79 15.06 12.92
N LYS A 25 -17.69 14.13 12.60
CA LYS A 25 -17.33 12.72 12.38
C LYS A 25 -16.40 12.55 11.17
N GLY A 26 -16.61 13.33 10.11
CA GLY A 26 -15.71 13.38 8.96
C GLY A 26 -14.33 13.91 9.36
N PHE A 27 -14.29 15.01 10.11
CA PHE A 27 -13.05 15.60 10.61
C PHE A 27 -12.25 14.61 11.46
N LEU A 28 -12.87 13.87 12.38
CA LEU A 28 -12.19 12.88 13.23
C LEU A 28 -11.53 11.71 12.48
N LYS A 29 -11.85 11.52 11.20
CA LYS A 29 -11.22 10.53 10.32
C LYS A 29 -10.05 11.09 9.52
N THR A 30 -9.85 12.41 9.54
CA THR A 30 -8.71 13.03 8.89
C THR A 30 -7.41 12.68 9.64
N PRO A 31 -6.29 12.47 8.93
CA PRO A 31 -5.00 12.21 9.57
C PRO A 31 -4.53 13.36 10.48
N GLU A 32 -4.92 14.60 10.17
CA GLU A 32 -4.74 15.76 11.04
C GLU A 32 -5.44 15.53 12.38
N ALA A 33 -6.75 15.33 12.38
CA ALA A 33 -7.50 15.15 13.62
C ALA A 33 -7.08 13.87 14.36
N ALA A 34 -6.77 12.79 13.65
CA ALA A 34 -6.36 11.53 14.24
C ALA A 34 -5.02 11.65 14.98
N SER A 35 -4.00 12.25 14.36
CA SER A 35 -2.68 12.44 14.98
C SER A 35 -2.71 13.42 16.16
N HIS A 36 -3.66 14.35 16.22
CA HIS A 36 -3.80 15.31 17.33
C HIS A 36 -4.68 14.81 18.48
N LEU A 37 -5.85 14.25 18.18
CA LEU A 37 -6.88 13.90 19.16
C LEU A 37 -6.76 12.47 19.68
N ARG A 38 -6.26 11.54 18.85
CA ARG A 38 -6.11 10.12 19.19
C ARG A 38 -4.73 9.59 18.73
N PRO A 39 -3.63 10.19 19.22
CA PRO A 39 -2.28 9.91 18.72
C PRO A 39 -1.90 8.44 18.85
N LYS A 40 -2.24 7.79 19.98
CA LYS A 40 -1.94 6.36 20.18
C LYS A 40 -2.57 5.48 19.10
N ALA A 41 -3.89 5.59 18.91
CA ALA A 41 -4.59 4.81 17.90
C ALA A 41 -4.08 5.10 16.48
N PHE A 42 -3.73 6.36 16.20
CA PHE A 42 -3.14 6.74 14.90
C PHE A 42 -1.79 6.06 14.65
N TYR A 43 -0.88 6.04 15.63
CA TYR A 43 0.42 5.36 15.45
C TYR A 43 0.30 3.85 15.47
N ASP A 44 -0.55 3.28 16.31
CA ASP A 44 -0.82 1.83 16.34
C ASP A 44 -1.25 1.37 14.93
N ASP A 45 -2.18 2.10 14.29
CA ASP A 45 -2.63 1.82 12.92
C ASP A 45 -1.51 2.01 11.88
N LEU A 46 -0.70 3.06 12.01
CA LEU A 46 0.40 3.37 11.09
C LEU A 46 1.53 2.34 11.16
N VAL A 47 1.90 1.90 12.36
CA VAL A 47 2.92 0.87 12.59
C VAL A 47 2.39 -0.46 12.09
N ASN A 48 1.15 -0.82 12.40
CA ASN A 48 0.52 -2.05 11.92
C ASN A 48 0.47 -2.11 10.37
N ASP A 49 0.13 -1.02 9.69
CA ASP A 49 0.20 -0.95 8.22
C ASP A 49 1.63 -1.14 7.69
N GLY A 50 2.62 -0.56 8.38
CA GLY A 50 4.04 -0.75 8.09
C GLY A 50 4.49 -2.21 8.24
N GLU A 51 4.11 -2.86 9.35
CA GLU A 51 4.44 -4.26 9.63
C GLU A 51 3.80 -5.19 8.61
N ASN A 52 2.51 -4.98 8.32
CA ASN A 52 1.81 -5.76 7.31
C ASN A 52 2.45 -5.58 5.92
N THR A 53 2.82 -4.35 5.54
CA THR A 53 3.52 -4.08 4.29
C THR A 53 4.85 -4.84 4.22
N ALA A 54 5.67 -4.77 5.27
CA ALA A 54 6.97 -5.44 5.32
C ALA A 54 6.83 -6.97 5.18
N ILE A 55 5.91 -7.57 5.95
CA ILE A 55 5.64 -9.02 5.90
C ILE A 55 5.11 -9.43 4.52
N MET A 56 4.21 -8.66 3.92
CA MET A 56 3.68 -8.96 2.59
C MET A 56 4.78 -8.95 1.53
N LYS A 57 5.72 -7.98 1.59
CA LYS A 57 6.84 -7.91 0.64
C LYS A 57 7.84 -9.04 0.82
N GLU A 58 8.16 -9.41 2.06
CA GLU A 58 8.97 -10.59 2.36
C GLU A 58 8.34 -11.87 1.79
N ARG A 59 7.05 -12.11 2.06
CA ARG A 59 6.33 -13.27 1.51
C ARG A 59 6.31 -13.28 -0.02
N HIS A 60 6.21 -12.12 -0.65
CA HIS A 60 6.24 -12.02 -2.11
C HIS A 60 7.59 -12.47 -2.67
N ARG A 61 8.70 -12.05 -2.04
CA ARG A 61 10.05 -12.51 -2.40
C ARG A 61 10.17 -14.04 -2.24
N ASP A 62 9.69 -14.59 -1.13
CA ASP A 62 9.82 -16.02 -0.85
C ASP A 62 9.04 -16.87 -1.87
N VAL A 63 7.84 -16.44 -2.27
CA VAL A 63 7.04 -17.11 -3.32
C VAL A 63 7.74 -17.06 -4.67
N LEU A 64 8.34 -15.91 -5.01
CA LEU A 64 9.11 -15.77 -6.25
C LEU A 64 10.34 -16.68 -6.24
N GLU A 65 11.05 -16.78 -5.12
CA GLU A 65 12.20 -17.68 -4.99
C GLU A 65 11.80 -19.15 -5.14
N ALA A 66 10.69 -19.56 -4.50
CA ALA A 66 10.17 -20.92 -4.63
C ALA A 66 9.75 -21.24 -6.07
N THR A 67 9.12 -20.28 -6.75
CA THR A 67 8.67 -20.43 -8.14
C THR A 67 9.87 -20.55 -9.09
N ASP A 68 10.90 -19.71 -8.94
CA ASP A 68 12.12 -19.80 -9.74
C ASP A 68 12.83 -21.15 -9.57
N LYS A 69 12.91 -21.66 -8.33
CA LYS A 69 13.45 -23.01 -8.06
C LYS A 69 12.65 -24.08 -8.81
N ALA A 70 11.32 -24.03 -8.73
CA ALA A 70 10.45 -24.98 -9.41
C ALA A 70 10.61 -24.93 -10.95
N VAL A 71 10.72 -23.74 -11.54
CA VAL A 71 10.94 -23.56 -12.99
C VAL A 71 12.30 -24.13 -13.41
N LYS A 72 13.36 -23.90 -12.62
CA LYS A 72 14.69 -24.44 -12.90
C LYS A 72 14.72 -25.96 -12.83
N VAL A 73 14.16 -26.54 -11.76
CA VAL A 73 14.04 -28.01 -11.64
C VAL A 73 13.28 -28.59 -12.82
N ARG A 74 12.17 -27.96 -13.24
CA ARG A 74 11.39 -28.42 -14.40
C ARG A 74 12.18 -28.36 -15.70
N LEU A 75 13.01 -27.32 -15.90
CA LEU A 75 13.88 -27.21 -17.06
C LEU A 75 14.94 -28.32 -17.07
N ASP A 76 15.53 -28.62 -15.92
CA ASP A 76 16.52 -29.68 -15.77
C ASP A 76 15.91 -31.07 -16.01
N GLU A 77 14.71 -31.33 -15.47
CA GLU A 77 13.95 -32.57 -15.73
C GLU A 77 13.61 -32.75 -17.22
N LEU A 78 13.23 -31.66 -17.90
CA LEU A 78 12.92 -31.68 -19.33
C LEU A 78 14.17 -31.98 -20.17
N ARG A 79 15.30 -31.36 -19.83
CA ARG A 79 16.60 -31.61 -20.48
C ARG A 79 17.16 -33.01 -20.22
N ALA A 80 16.92 -33.54 -19.03
CA ALA A 80 17.30 -34.90 -18.67
C ALA A 80 16.38 -35.98 -19.29
N GLY A 81 15.30 -35.58 -19.96
CA GLY A 81 14.31 -36.50 -20.52
C GLY A 81 13.45 -37.22 -19.47
N VAL A 82 13.53 -36.81 -18.20
CA VAL A 82 12.72 -37.35 -17.09
C VAL A 82 11.29 -36.83 -17.17
N TYR A 83 11.12 -35.58 -17.62
CA TYR A 83 9.81 -34.98 -17.84
C TYR A 83 9.53 -34.86 -19.34
N VAL A 84 8.45 -35.50 -19.79
CA VAL A 84 7.95 -35.39 -21.16
C VAL A 84 6.63 -34.59 -21.13
N PRO A 85 6.59 -33.39 -21.73
CA PRO A 85 5.36 -32.60 -21.80
C PRO A 85 4.24 -33.37 -22.51
N ALA A 86 3.00 -33.23 -22.03
CA ALA A 86 1.84 -33.79 -22.71
C ALA A 86 1.66 -33.15 -24.11
N PRO A 87 1.08 -33.87 -25.08
CA PRO A 87 0.73 -33.30 -26.38
C PRO A 87 -0.13 -32.05 -26.22
N GLY A 88 0.25 -30.94 -26.86
CA GLY A 88 -0.43 -29.64 -26.74
C GLY A 88 -0.01 -28.79 -25.52
N SER A 89 0.98 -29.23 -24.73
CA SER A 89 1.53 -28.43 -23.64
C SER A 89 2.16 -27.13 -24.17
N LEU A 90 1.84 -26.01 -23.51
CA LEU A 90 2.50 -24.71 -23.73
C LEU A 90 3.87 -24.61 -23.02
N VAL A 91 4.21 -25.63 -22.22
CA VAL A 91 5.50 -25.72 -21.52
C VAL A 91 6.52 -26.32 -22.47
N SER A 92 7.48 -25.50 -22.89
CA SER A 92 8.62 -25.87 -23.74
C SER A 92 9.91 -25.44 -23.05
N GLU A 93 11.05 -25.96 -23.52
CA GLU A 93 12.35 -25.52 -23.00
C GLU A 93 12.52 -24.00 -23.13
N GLU A 94 12.15 -23.43 -24.28
CA GLU A 94 12.23 -22.00 -24.55
C GLU A 94 11.36 -21.17 -23.60
N SER A 95 10.15 -21.64 -23.27
CA SER A 95 9.27 -20.91 -22.36
C SER A 95 9.79 -20.92 -20.93
N LEU A 96 10.36 -22.04 -20.47
CA LEU A 96 11.02 -22.14 -19.15
C LEU A 96 12.28 -21.27 -19.08
N VAL A 97 13.14 -21.29 -20.11
CA VAL A 97 14.33 -20.42 -20.18
C VAL A 97 13.94 -18.94 -20.14
N ARG A 98 12.87 -18.57 -20.86
CA ARG A 98 12.34 -17.20 -20.85
C ARG A 98 11.80 -16.81 -19.47
N ALA A 99 11.08 -17.72 -18.80
CA ALA A 99 10.57 -17.50 -17.45
C ALA A 99 11.72 -17.22 -16.47
N ILE A 100 12.78 -18.05 -16.47
CA ILE A 100 13.96 -17.84 -15.60
C ILE A 100 14.58 -16.46 -15.84
N ARG A 101 14.76 -16.04 -17.11
CA ARG A 101 15.31 -14.72 -17.43
C ARG A 101 14.44 -13.57 -16.89
N LYS A 102 13.12 -13.71 -16.99
CA LYS A 102 12.16 -12.72 -16.46
C LYS A 102 12.19 -12.65 -14.93
N ASP A 103 12.38 -13.79 -14.28
CA ASP A 103 12.37 -13.89 -12.81
C ASP A 103 13.60 -13.24 -12.18
N VAL A 104 14.73 -13.11 -12.89
CA VAL A 104 15.91 -12.36 -12.40
C VAL A 104 15.57 -10.91 -12.10
N ALA A 105 15.03 -10.17 -13.08
CA ALA A 105 14.66 -8.77 -12.88
C ALA A 105 13.54 -8.59 -11.85
N THR A 106 12.65 -9.58 -11.75
CA THR A 106 11.54 -9.57 -10.77
C THR A 106 12.07 -9.77 -9.34
N ARG A 107 13.09 -10.62 -9.17
CA ARG A 107 13.73 -10.87 -7.88
C ARG A 107 14.47 -9.65 -7.35
N GLU A 108 15.26 -8.99 -8.19
CA GLU A 108 15.98 -7.78 -7.80
C GLU A 108 15.00 -6.71 -7.28
N ARG A 109 13.89 -6.50 -7.99
CA ARG A 109 12.82 -5.60 -7.54
C ARG A 109 12.16 -6.05 -6.25
N ALA A 110 11.95 -7.36 -6.05
CA ALA A 110 11.34 -7.88 -4.84
C ALA A 110 12.23 -7.65 -3.60
N VAL A 111 13.55 -7.75 -3.75
CA VAL A 111 14.51 -7.41 -2.70
C VAL A 111 14.45 -5.91 -2.36
N ASP A 112 14.46 -5.05 -3.38
CA ASP A 112 14.31 -3.60 -3.17
C ASP A 112 12.99 -3.25 -2.46
N ASP A 113 11.90 -3.91 -2.84
CA ASP A 113 10.58 -3.69 -2.27
C ASP A 113 10.48 -4.15 -0.80
N GLU A 114 11.17 -5.22 -0.42
CA GLU A 114 11.30 -5.65 0.97
C GLU A 114 12.04 -4.59 1.80
N VAL A 115 13.15 -4.06 1.28
CA VAL A 115 13.92 -2.98 1.93
C VAL A 115 13.02 -1.75 2.11
N ARG A 116 12.32 -1.31 1.07
CA ARG A 116 11.36 -0.20 1.16
C ARG A 116 10.26 -0.45 2.17
N GLY A 117 9.76 -1.69 2.27
CA GLY A 117 8.77 -2.09 3.27
C GLY A 117 9.30 -1.90 4.69
N ARG A 118 10.54 -2.34 4.96
CA ARG A 118 11.21 -2.14 6.25
C ARG A 118 11.47 -0.67 6.56
N GLU A 119 11.94 0.10 5.58
CA GLU A 119 12.17 1.54 5.74
C GLU A 119 10.86 2.29 6.07
N LYS A 120 9.73 1.88 5.48
CA LYS A 120 8.40 2.44 5.79
C LYS A 120 8.02 2.15 7.25
N LEU A 121 8.23 0.92 7.73
CA LEU A 121 7.99 0.54 9.12
C LEU A 121 8.88 1.33 10.09
N GLU A 122 10.18 1.44 9.80
CA GLU A 122 11.09 2.24 10.62
C GLU A 122 10.70 3.71 10.65
N ARG A 123 10.25 4.25 9.51
CA ARG A 123 9.75 5.63 9.44
C ARG A 123 8.52 5.81 10.33
N ALA A 124 7.58 4.88 10.32
CA ALA A 124 6.41 4.92 11.20
C ALA A 124 6.84 4.91 12.69
N ARG A 125 7.74 4.01 13.07
CA ARG A 125 8.29 3.95 14.44
C ARG A 125 9.04 5.22 14.85
N ARG A 126 9.80 5.84 13.93
CA ARG A 126 10.46 7.14 14.18
C ARG A 126 9.46 8.28 14.36
N LEU A 127 8.36 8.29 13.60
CA LEU A 127 7.30 9.29 13.74
C LEU A 127 6.57 9.15 15.09
N GLU A 128 6.30 7.92 15.52
CA GLU A 128 5.74 7.64 16.84
C GLU A 128 6.70 8.09 17.95
N ALA A 129 7.97 7.69 17.89
CA ALA A 129 8.97 8.04 18.90
C ALA A 129 9.21 9.55 19.02
N SER A 130 9.08 10.30 17.93
CA SER A 130 9.18 11.77 17.93
C SER A 130 7.88 12.48 18.31
N GLY A 131 6.78 11.74 18.50
CA GLY A 131 5.46 12.32 18.76
C GLY A 131 4.99 13.24 17.64
N TRP A 132 5.41 12.96 16.39
CA TRP A 132 5.14 13.82 15.24
C TRP A 132 3.64 13.93 14.95
N ARG A 133 3.12 15.15 14.86
CA ARG A 133 1.71 15.38 14.53
C ARG A 133 1.59 16.03 13.17
N MET A 134 0.55 15.66 12.43
CA MET A 134 0.32 16.26 11.12
C MET A 134 -0.13 17.72 11.30
N PRO A 135 0.48 18.70 10.61
CA PRO A 135 0.11 20.10 10.76
C PRO A 135 -1.35 20.33 10.36
N LEU A 136 -2.03 21.22 11.07
CA LEU A 136 -3.39 21.65 10.74
C LEU A 136 -3.32 22.60 9.53
N GLY A 137 -3.63 22.08 8.35
CA GLY A 137 -3.66 22.83 7.10
C GLY A 137 -2.54 22.46 6.12
N CYS A 138 -2.73 22.81 4.85
CA CYS A 138 -1.71 22.63 3.82
C CYS A 138 -0.68 23.76 3.91
N SER A 139 0.56 23.46 4.27
CA SER A 139 1.66 24.35 3.90
C SER A 139 1.79 24.30 2.37
N PRO A 140 1.94 25.43 1.66
CA PRO A 140 2.19 25.40 0.22
C PRO A 140 3.47 24.59 0.01
N VAL A 141 3.35 23.48 -0.73
CA VAL A 141 4.50 22.71 -1.17
C VAL A 141 5.37 23.67 -1.99
N ALA A 142 6.51 24.06 -1.45
CA ALA A 142 7.51 24.77 -2.24
C ALA A 142 7.81 23.88 -3.44
N ALA A 143 7.60 24.40 -4.66
CA ALA A 143 7.97 23.70 -5.88
C ALA A 143 9.43 23.26 -5.73
N PRO A 144 9.78 21.99 -6.02
CA PRO A 144 11.11 21.49 -5.76
C PRO A 144 12.12 22.29 -6.58
N GLY A 145 12.90 23.13 -5.89
CA GLY A 145 14.18 23.60 -6.40
C GLY A 145 15.10 22.40 -6.63
N PRO A 146 16.13 22.52 -7.49
CA PRO A 146 16.90 21.39 -7.99
C PRO A 146 17.86 20.82 -6.93
N ALA A 147 17.33 20.22 -5.86
CA ALA A 147 17.98 19.30 -4.93
C ALA A 147 17.06 19.05 -3.72
N ALA A 148 16.00 18.24 -3.84
CA ALA A 148 15.39 17.53 -2.70
C ALA A 148 14.33 16.50 -3.15
N MET A 149 14.70 15.23 -3.00
CA MET A 149 13.86 14.02 -2.90
C MET A 149 13.01 13.54 -4.11
N PRO A 150 13.08 12.24 -4.42
CA PRO A 150 12.24 11.62 -5.44
C PRO A 150 10.79 11.51 -4.97
N ALA A 151 9.87 11.76 -5.90
CA ALA A 151 8.43 11.67 -5.75
C ALA A 151 7.96 10.33 -5.13
N PRO A 152 6.81 10.31 -4.44
CA PRO A 152 6.14 9.06 -4.13
C PRO A 152 5.74 8.41 -5.47
N GLY A 153 6.54 7.43 -5.89
CA GLY A 153 6.25 6.60 -7.04
C GLY A 153 4.88 5.96 -6.85
N ALA A 154 3.96 6.32 -7.74
CA ALA A 154 2.67 5.69 -7.88
C ALA A 154 2.86 4.18 -8.03
N SER A 155 2.52 3.43 -6.98
CA SER A 155 2.24 2.01 -7.09
C SER A 155 0.87 1.82 -7.76
N GLY A 156 0.93 1.70 -9.08
CA GLY A 156 0.01 0.98 -9.99
C GLY A 156 -1.47 0.84 -9.65
N ALA A 157 -2.31 1.51 -10.45
CA ALA A 157 -3.54 0.93 -10.95
C ALA A 157 -3.33 0.57 -12.44
N SER A 158 -2.66 -0.56 -12.72
CA SER A 158 -2.80 -1.24 -14.01
C SER A 158 -3.92 -2.28 -13.85
N GLY A 159 -5.16 -1.78 -13.91
CA GLY A 159 -6.32 -2.64 -14.16
C GLY A 159 -6.18 -3.19 -15.58
N GLY A 160 -6.19 -4.51 -15.69
CA GLY A 160 -6.27 -5.18 -16.98
C GLY A 160 -7.65 -4.99 -17.58
N GLU A 161 -7.71 -4.43 -18.78
CA GLU A 161 -8.77 -4.70 -19.74
C GLU A 161 -8.12 -5.38 -20.95
N GLY A 162 -8.11 -6.70 -20.91
CA GLY A 162 -8.03 -7.54 -22.10
C GLY A 162 -9.42 -8.06 -22.39
N GLY A 163 -10.11 -7.42 -23.34
CA GLY A 163 -11.29 -7.95 -24.00
C GLY A 163 -10.98 -8.06 -25.50
N GLN A 164 -10.82 -9.29 -25.97
CA GLN A 164 -11.16 -9.65 -27.34
C GLN A 164 -12.60 -10.15 -27.33
#